data_AF-A0AAF3ELJ9-F1
#
_entry.id   AF-A0AAF3ELJ9-F1
#
_cell.length_a   1.000
_cell.length_b   1.000
_cell.length_c   1.000
_cell.angle_alpha   90.00
_cell.angle_beta   90.00
_cell.angle_gamma   90.00
#
_symmetry.space_group_name_H-M   'P 1'
#
loop_
_entity.id
_entity.type
_entity.pdbx_description
1 polymer ?
#
loop_
_entity_poly.entity_id
_entity_poly.type
_entity_poly.pdbx_seq_one_letter_code
_entity_poly.pdbx_strand_id
1 'polypeptide(L)'
;MGDFLLGCAEKAARVRIDTFIERSGRLPPFASRVVFIHSTPCSGGTVVARMLQACDPTYQNLCVYGEPPVITSLSLLSEKLSVEIVKRLALTSLRFSLHHQKNDQTIVYKCRLNSSRLIPYLHTAVPSILHCVVTTRSPDVAVSKLILRTSHETNVFQMLSRMRIEFPWLSETISRWTLMQMRSVQQVGPKDGFELAAALFIGSQIALEHCTPYLAIDPICFEDLMNDTARLLAPLVDLCELSDLHIPDAIAWKRTAAHEWRDDWDLCILDDRQLHRLEQLHELLRGDWNI
;
A
#
# COMPACT_ATOMS: atom_id res chain seq x y z
N MET A 1 27.36 10.90 11.62
CA MET A 1 26.35 10.92 10.54
C MET A 1 24.93 10.80 11.10
N GLY A 2 24.69 9.97 12.12
CA GLY A 2 23.39 9.86 12.81
C GLY A 2 22.85 11.17 13.41
N ASP A 3 23.68 11.93 14.14
CA ASP A 3 23.24 13.19 14.80
C ASP A 3 22.86 14.30 13.80
N PHE A 4 23.51 14.30 12.63
CA PHE A 4 23.17 15.24 11.55
C PHE A 4 21.81 14.90 10.93
N LEU A 5 21.59 13.61 10.60
CA LEU A 5 20.31 13.16 10.05
C LEU A 5 19.17 13.36 11.06
N LEU A 6 19.42 13.10 12.34
CA LEU A 6 18.46 13.35 13.42
C LEU A 6 18.15 14.84 13.56
N GLY A 7 19.16 15.71 13.57
CA GLY A 7 18.98 17.16 13.63
C GLY A 7 18.27 17.73 12.39
N CYS A 8 18.50 17.17 11.21
CA CYS A 8 17.76 17.50 10.00
C CYS A 8 16.30 17.04 10.08
N ALA A 9 16.05 15.82 10.58
CA ALA A 9 14.71 15.29 10.77
C ALA A 9 13.89 16.10 11.79
N GLU A 10 14.49 16.51 12.91
CA GLU A 10 13.84 17.37 13.90
C GLU A 10 13.48 18.74 13.33
N LYS A 11 14.41 19.35 12.56
CA LYS A 11 14.15 20.63 11.89
C LYS A 11 13.02 20.48 10.86
N ALA A 12 13.00 19.40 10.08
CA ALA A 12 11.95 19.10 9.13
C ALA A 12 10.59 18.87 9.81
N ALA A 13 10.57 18.15 10.93
CA ALA A 13 9.35 17.89 11.70
C ALA A 13 8.72 19.15 12.31
N ARG A 14 9.51 20.21 12.52
CA ARG A 14 9.05 21.50 13.06
C ARG A 14 8.66 22.51 11.97
N VAL A 15 8.79 22.17 10.69
CA VAL A 15 8.36 23.07 9.61
C VAL A 15 6.85 23.17 9.63
N ARG A 16 6.33 24.40 9.72
CA ARG A 16 4.89 24.66 9.60
C ARG A 16 4.40 24.22 8.23
N ILE A 17 3.21 23.62 8.18
CA ILE A 17 2.57 23.15 6.93
C ILE A 17 2.58 24.24 5.85
N ASP A 18 2.18 25.46 6.20
CA ASP A 18 2.15 26.59 5.24
C ASP A 18 3.53 26.89 4.66
N THR A 19 4.57 26.89 5.51
CA THR A 19 5.95 27.11 5.10
C THR A 19 6.48 25.98 4.22
N PHE A 20 6.13 24.73 4.52
CA PHE A 20 6.49 23.59 3.67
C PHE A 20 5.82 23.70 2.30
N ILE A 21 4.50 23.98 2.27
CA ILE A 21 3.74 24.14 1.04
C ILE A 21 4.33 25.27 0.19
N GLU A 22 4.63 26.41 0.81
CA GLU A 22 5.19 27.57 0.12
C GLU A 22 6.57 27.26 -0.48
N ARG A 23 7.49 26.66 0.29
CA ARG A 23 8.86 26.38 -0.15
C ARG A 23 8.91 25.30 -1.22
N SER A 24 8.27 24.17 -0.95
CA SER A 24 8.26 23.03 -1.86
C SER A 24 7.36 23.27 -3.07
N GLY A 25 6.40 24.20 -2.98
CA GLY A 25 5.60 24.67 -4.12
C GLY A 25 6.42 25.39 -5.19
N ARG A 26 7.60 25.93 -4.85
CA ARG A 26 8.56 26.55 -5.78
C ARG A 26 9.44 25.54 -6.51
N LEU A 27 9.40 24.26 -6.12
CA LEU A 27 10.10 23.21 -6.84
C LEU A 27 9.45 22.99 -8.20
N PRO A 28 10.24 22.59 -9.22
CA PRO A 28 9.68 22.27 -10.52
C PRO A 28 8.65 21.14 -10.40
N PRO A 29 7.67 21.07 -11.31
CA PRO A 29 6.88 19.86 -11.51
C PRO A 29 7.81 18.66 -11.74
N PHE A 30 7.39 17.47 -11.30
CA PHE A 30 8.16 16.26 -11.58
C PHE A 30 8.12 15.96 -13.09
N ALA A 31 9.24 15.48 -13.62
CA ALA A 31 9.54 15.56 -15.05
C ALA A 31 8.97 14.41 -15.88
N SER A 32 8.64 13.28 -15.26
CA SER A 32 8.30 12.04 -15.97
C SER A 32 7.22 11.23 -15.24
N ARG A 33 6.97 10.00 -15.70
CA ARG A 33 5.89 9.11 -15.28
C ARG A 33 6.02 8.72 -13.81
N VAL A 34 4.88 8.71 -13.11
CA VAL A 34 4.79 8.24 -11.73
C VAL A 34 3.63 7.25 -11.62
N VAL A 35 3.93 6.06 -11.10
CA VAL A 35 2.96 4.98 -10.94
C VAL A 35 2.89 4.57 -9.47
N PHE A 36 1.68 4.43 -8.94
CA PHE A 36 1.43 3.93 -7.60
C PHE A 36 0.84 2.52 -7.71
N ILE A 37 1.56 1.53 -7.16
CA ILE A 37 1.10 0.16 -7.03
C ILE A 37 0.57 -0.01 -5.62
N HIS A 38 -0.75 -0.04 -5.47
CA HIS A 38 -1.39 -0.30 -4.19
C HIS A 38 -1.56 -1.81 -4.02
N SER A 39 -1.35 -2.33 -2.82
CA SER A 39 -1.60 -3.75 -2.58
C SER A 39 -2.30 -3.98 -1.25
N THR A 40 -3.27 -4.90 -1.22
CA THR A 40 -3.77 -5.42 0.03
C THR A 40 -2.63 -6.06 0.84
N PRO A 41 -2.77 -6.17 2.17
CA PRO A 41 -1.84 -6.94 2.97
C PRO A 41 -1.73 -8.37 2.42
N CYS A 42 -0.50 -8.87 2.31
CA CYS A 42 -0.20 -10.24 1.90
C CYS A 42 -0.67 -10.64 0.47
N SER A 43 -0.94 -9.68 -0.42
CA SER A 43 -1.33 -9.94 -1.82
C SER A 43 -0.17 -9.96 -2.82
N GLY A 44 1.07 -10.16 -2.37
CA GLY A 44 2.21 -10.23 -3.29
C GLY A 44 2.63 -8.90 -3.94
N GLY A 45 2.12 -7.75 -3.50
CA GLY A 45 2.53 -6.44 -4.07
C GLY A 45 4.04 -6.17 -4.02
N THR A 46 4.76 -6.69 -3.00
CA THR A 46 6.23 -6.60 -2.95
C THR A 46 6.89 -7.46 -4.03
N VAL A 47 6.34 -8.65 -4.29
CA VAL A 47 6.83 -9.54 -5.36
C VAL A 47 6.65 -8.83 -6.70
N VAL A 48 5.46 -8.30 -6.99
CA VAL A 48 5.18 -7.56 -8.24
C VAL A 48 6.11 -6.36 -8.40
N ALA A 49 6.33 -5.58 -7.35
CA ALA A 49 7.25 -4.44 -7.37
C ALA A 49 8.69 -4.87 -7.73
N ARG A 50 9.17 -5.99 -7.19
CA ARG A 50 10.48 -6.53 -7.53
C ARG A 50 10.54 -7.16 -8.93
N MET A 51 9.44 -7.76 -9.42
CA MET A 51 9.35 -8.22 -10.82
C MET A 51 9.51 -7.06 -11.79
N LEU A 52 8.83 -5.94 -11.51
CA LEU A 52 8.97 -4.72 -12.32
C LEU A 52 10.39 -4.19 -12.25
N GLN A 53 10.99 -4.13 -11.06
CA GLN A 53 12.39 -3.72 -10.91
C GLN A 53 13.35 -4.60 -11.73
N ALA A 54 13.06 -5.91 -11.86
CA ALA A 54 13.85 -6.84 -12.66
C ALA A 54 13.71 -6.63 -14.18
N CYS A 55 12.69 -5.89 -14.65
CA CYS A 55 12.57 -5.51 -16.06
C CYS A 55 13.60 -4.46 -16.50
N ASP A 56 14.24 -3.75 -15.58
CA ASP A 56 15.26 -2.75 -15.91
C ASP A 56 16.44 -2.77 -14.92
N PRO A 57 17.25 -3.85 -14.94
CA PRO A 57 18.36 -3.98 -14.02
C PRO A 57 19.55 -3.08 -14.37
N THR A 58 19.62 -2.59 -15.62
CA THR A 58 20.83 -1.98 -16.18
C THR A 58 20.70 -0.48 -16.38
N TYR A 59 19.57 0.01 -16.92
CA TYR A 59 19.46 1.40 -17.34
C TYR A 59 18.89 2.31 -16.25
N GLN A 60 18.19 1.75 -15.25
CA GLN A 60 17.57 2.49 -14.15
C GLN A 60 16.62 3.61 -14.62
N ASN A 61 16.04 3.42 -15.81
CA ASN A 61 14.90 4.16 -16.32
C ASN A 61 13.66 3.85 -15.49
N LEU A 62 13.58 2.67 -14.87
CA LEU A 62 12.57 2.33 -13.87
C LEU A 62 13.17 2.34 -12.46
N CYS A 63 12.59 3.13 -11.56
CA CYS A 63 12.93 3.11 -10.14
C CYS A 63 11.73 2.71 -9.30
N VAL A 64 11.84 1.58 -8.61
CA VAL A 64 10.79 1.07 -7.71
C VAL A 64 11.16 1.34 -6.26
N TYR A 65 10.32 2.12 -5.58
CA TYR A 65 10.49 2.49 -4.18
C TYR A 65 9.36 1.95 -3.31
N GLY A 66 9.65 1.82 -2.02
CA GLY A 66 8.61 1.61 -1.01
C GLY A 66 7.72 2.84 -0.84
N GLU A 67 6.65 2.68 -0.08
CA GLU A 67 5.68 3.73 0.18
C GLU A 67 6.37 4.96 0.81
N PRO A 68 6.21 6.17 0.24
CA PRO A 68 6.77 7.37 0.83
C PRO A 68 6.15 7.61 2.22
N PRO A 69 6.94 7.84 3.28
CA PRO A 69 6.42 8.05 4.63
C PRO A 69 5.38 9.17 4.74
N VAL A 70 5.50 10.18 3.87
CA VAL A 70 4.57 11.30 3.78
C VAL A 70 3.20 10.88 3.25
N ILE A 71 3.13 9.93 2.33
CA ILE A 71 1.88 9.39 1.81
C ILE A 71 1.15 8.65 2.93
N THR A 72 1.84 7.75 3.65
CA THR A 72 1.26 7.07 4.81
C THR A 72 0.75 8.05 5.86
N SER A 73 1.54 9.07 6.19
CA SER A 73 1.16 10.06 7.20
C SER A 73 -0.04 10.89 6.75
N LEU A 74 -0.09 11.27 5.48
CA LEU A 74 -1.19 12.03 4.92
C LEU A 74 -2.48 11.19 4.84
N SER A 75 -2.38 9.88 4.57
CA SER A 75 -3.55 8.98 4.60
C SER A 75 -4.16 8.87 5.99
N LEU A 76 -3.33 8.97 7.04
CA LEU A 76 -3.80 8.98 8.44
C LEU A 76 -4.45 10.30 8.84
N LEU A 77 -4.00 11.41 8.24
CA LEU A 77 -4.45 12.75 8.59
C LEU A 77 -5.56 13.28 7.67
N SER A 78 -5.83 12.63 6.54
CA SER A 78 -6.75 13.14 5.52
C SER A 78 -8.18 13.32 6.04
N GLU A 79 -8.59 12.55 7.04
CA GLU A 79 -9.90 12.68 7.69
C GLU A 79 -9.99 13.89 8.63
N LYS A 80 -8.85 14.42 9.08
CA LYS A 80 -8.75 15.56 10.01
C LYS A 80 -8.42 16.88 9.32
N LEU A 81 -8.12 16.85 8.04
CA LEU A 81 -7.69 17.99 7.25
C LEU A 81 -8.76 18.33 6.19
N SER A 82 -8.82 19.59 5.77
CA SER A 82 -9.68 19.94 4.64
C SER A 82 -9.16 19.31 3.35
N VAL A 83 -10.08 18.99 2.43
CA VAL A 83 -9.77 18.42 1.11
C VAL A 83 -8.68 19.20 0.38
N GLU A 84 -8.74 20.54 0.45
CA GLU A 84 -7.77 21.41 -0.21
C GLU A 84 -6.37 21.32 0.42
N ILE A 85 -6.27 21.23 1.75
CA ILE A 85 -4.99 21.04 2.44
C ILE A 85 -4.40 19.68 2.05
N VAL A 86 -5.21 18.62 2.01
CA VAL A 86 -4.75 17.27 1.61
C VAL A 86 -4.19 17.29 0.18
N LYS A 87 -4.91 17.89 -0.77
CA LYS A 87 -4.45 18.02 -2.17
C LYS A 87 -3.13 18.76 -2.27
N ARG A 88 -3.03 19.92 -1.62
CA ARG A 88 -1.80 20.75 -1.64
C ARG A 88 -0.62 20.03 -0.99
N LEU A 89 -0.84 19.37 0.15
CA LEU A 89 0.20 18.59 0.82
C LEU A 89 0.64 17.42 -0.05
N ALA A 90 -0.28 16.68 -0.65
CA ALA A 90 0.04 15.53 -1.50
C ALA A 90 0.89 15.96 -2.71
N LEU A 91 0.44 16.95 -3.48
CA LEU A 91 1.17 17.50 -4.62
C LEU A 91 2.56 18.00 -4.21
N THR A 92 2.62 18.79 -3.14
CA THR A 92 3.87 19.43 -2.73
C THR A 92 4.89 18.42 -2.18
N SER A 93 4.40 17.41 -1.46
CA SER A 93 5.23 16.31 -0.96
C SER A 93 5.77 15.44 -2.10
N LEU A 94 4.99 15.25 -3.16
CA LEU A 94 5.44 14.54 -4.35
C LEU A 94 6.47 15.33 -5.13
N ARG A 95 6.26 16.63 -5.35
CA ARG A 95 7.30 17.50 -5.94
C ARG A 95 8.59 17.43 -5.16
N PHE A 96 8.51 17.51 -3.83
CA PHE A 96 9.69 17.35 -2.98
C PHE A 96 10.32 15.96 -3.10
N SER A 97 9.54 14.89 -3.15
CA SER A 97 10.09 13.51 -3.25
C SER A 97 10.69 13.22 -4.63
N LEU A 98 10.20 13.89 -5.67
CA LEU A 98 10.53 13.62 -7.08
C LEU A 98 11.41 14.70 -7.73
N HIS A 99 11.88 15.70 -6.98
CA HIS A 99 12.67 16.81 -7.54
C HIS A 99 14.02 16.38 -8.17
N HIS A 100 14.47 15.16 -7.90
CA HIS A 100 15.66 14.55 -8.48
C HIS A 100 15.36 13.49 -9.55
N GLN A 101 14.08 13.32 -9.94
CA GLN A 101 13.70 12.42 -11.03
C GLN A 101 14.39 12.87 -12.33
N LYS A 102 15.04 11.92 -13.02
CA LYS A 102 15.64 12.20 -14.32
C LYS A 102 14.56 12.32 -15.41
N ASN A 103 14.90 12.98 -16.51
CA ASN A 103 14.06 12.92 -17.72
C ASN A 103 13.95 11.45 -18.18
N ASP A 104 12.77 11.06 -18.63
CA ASP A 104 12.45 9.70 -19.12
C ASP A 104 12.57 8.58 -18.05
N GLN A 105 12.67 8.94 -16.77
CA GLN A 105 12.71 7.98 -15.67
C GLN A 105 11.32 7.79 -15.05
N THR A 106 10.78 6.58 -15.12
CA THR A 106 9.54 6.20 -14.44
C THR A 106 9.82 5.89 -12.97
N ILE A 107 9.06 6.54 -12.07
CA ILE A 107 9.06 6.24 -10.65
C ILE A 107 7.84 5.42 -10.26
N VAL A 108 8.07 4.27 -9.63
CA VAL A 108 7.02 3.40 -9.11
C VAL A 108 7.06 3.41 -7.59
N TYR A 109 5.96 3.76 -6.95
CA TYR A 109 5.79 3.63 -5.51
C TYR A 109 4.93 2.42 -5.18
N LYS A 110 5.51 1.44 -4.47
CA LYS A 110 4.76 0.34 -3.85
C LYS A 110 4.11 0.87 -2.58
N CYS A 111 2.79 1.06 -2.62
CA CYS A 111 1.97 1.53 -1.52
C CYS A 111 1.22 0.37 -0.85
N ARG A 112 0.86 0.55 0.42
CA ARG A 112 -0.17 -0.25 1.09
C ARG A 112 -1.53 0.25 0.63
N LEU A 113 -2.51 -0.66 0.49
CA LEU A 113 -3.84 -0.27 0.05
C LEU A 113 -4.55 0.69 1.01
N ASN A 114 -4.15 0.75 2.28
CA ASN A 114 -4.68 1.76 3.20
C ASN A 114 -4.44 3.21 2.72
N SER A 115 -3.39 3.42 1.92
CA SER A 115 -3.08 4.72 1.33
C SER A 115 -3.89 5.00 0.06
N SER A 116 -4.73 4.06 -0.38
CA SER A 116 -5.68 4.23 -1.49
C SER A 116 -6.71 5.32 -1.20
N ARG A 117 -6.98 5.62 0.06
CA ARG A 117 -7.84 6.75 0.47
C ARG A 117 -7.34 8.08 -0.07
N LEU A 118 -6.04 8.20 -0.37
CA LEU A 118 -5.48 9.38 -1.01
C LEU A 118 -5.66 9.43 -2.52
N ILE A 119 -6.05 8.33 -3.17
CA ILE A 119 -6.18 8.24 -4.63
C ILE A 119 -7.10 9.34 -5.19
N PRO A 120 -8.32 9.58 -4.67
CA PRO A 120 -9.17 10.64 -5.22
C PRO A 120 -8.53 12.04 -5.12
N TYR A 121 -7.82 12.30 -4.02
CA TYR A 121 -7.12 13.56 -3.79
C TYR A 121 -5.91 13.72 -4.73
N LEU A 122 -5.12 12.66 -4.89
CA LEU A 122 -3.96 12.59 -5.78
C LEU A 122 -4.40 12.73 -7.24
N HIS A 123 -5.42 11.99 -7.65
CA HIS A 123 -5.97 12.05 -9.00
C HIS A 123 -6.49 13.45 -9.33
N THR A 124 -7.16 14.12 -8.38
CA THR A 124 -7.63 15.49 -8.60
C THR A 124 -6.49 16.51 -8.64
N ALA A 125 -5.48 16.36 -7.76
CA ALA A 125 -4.37 17.30 -7.67
C ALA A 125 -3.34 17.11 -8.81
N VAL A 126 -3.17 15.87 -9.25
CA VAL A 126 -2.12 15.42 -10.18
C VAL A 126 -2.65 14.26 -11.06
N PRO A 127 -3.50 14.54 -12.06
CA PRO A 127 -4.15 13.50 -12.87
C PRO A 127 -3.19 12.61 -13.66
N SER A 128 -1.94 13.04 -13.85
CA SER A 128 -0.90 12.28 -14.56
C SER A 128 -0.33 11.11 -13.74
N ILE A 129 -0.61 11.04 -12.42
CA ILE A 129 -0.21 9.90 -11.60
C ILE A 129 -1.13 8.73 -11.89
N LEU A 130 -0.54 7.61 -12.27
CA LEU A 130 -1.30 6.40 -12.54
C LEU A 130 -1.39 5.55 -11.28
N HIS A 131 -2.55 4.93 -11.08
CA HIS A 131 -2.81 4.03 -9.96
C HIS A 131 -3.15 2.65 -10.49
N CYS A 132 -2.52 1.62 -9.96
CA CYS A 132 -2.91 0.23 -10.20
C CYS A 132 -2.92 -0.52 -8.87
N VAL A 133 -3.61 -1.66 -8.85
CA VAL A 133 -3.81 -2.44 -7.64
C VAL A 133 -3.40 -3.88 -7.86
N VAL A 134 -2.69 -4.44 -6.88
CA VAL A 134 -2.41 -5.86 -6.76
C VAL A 134 -3.19 -6.43 -5.57
N THR A 135 -4.08 -7.39 -5.85
CA THR A 135 -4.97 -8.00 -4.88
C THR A 135 -4.85 -9.53 -4.91
N THR A 136 -5.60 -10.21 -4.05
CA THR A 136 -5.74 -11.68 -4.04
C THR A 136 -7.21 -12.04 -4.14
N ARG A 137 -7.50 -13.20 -4.73
CA ARG A 137 -8.85 -13.79 -4.78
C ARG A 137 -9.30 -14.44 -3.48
N SER A 138 -8.37 -14.77 -2.59
CA SER A 138 -8.60 -15.64 -1.45
C SER A 138 -8.37 -14.89 -0.14
N PRO A 139 -9.44 -14.29 0.45
CA PRO A 139 -9.35 -13.59 1.73
C PRO A 139 -8.80 -14.47 2.85
N ASP A 140 -9.20 -15.73 2.88
CA ASP A 140 -8.72 -16.77 3.79
C ASP A 140 -7.20 -16.92 3.73
N VAL A 141 -6.63 -17.02 2.52
CA VAL A 141 -5.18 -17.13 2.29
C VAL A 141 -4.46 -15.87 2.78
N ALA A 142 -4.95 -14.67 2.42
CA ALA A 142 -4.29 -13.44 2.84
C ALA A 142 -4.39 -13.17 4.35
N VAL A 143 -5.53 -13.44 4.97
CA VAL A 143 -5.70 -13.33 6.43
C VAL A 143 -4.77 -14.33 7.13
N SER A 144 -4.69 -15.56 6.65
CA SER A 144 -3.78 -16.58 7.19
C SER A 144 -2.32 -16.13 7.15
N LYS A 145 -1.86 -15.64 5.99
CA LYS A 145 -0.50 -15.09 5.83
C LYS A 145 -0.26 -13.91 6.75
N LEU A 146 -1.27 -13.05 6.92
CA LEU A 146 -1.14 -11.86 7.77
C LEU A 146 -0.99 -12.24 9.25
N ILE A 147 -1.73 -13.23 9.74
CA ILE A 147 -1.60 -13.78 11.10
C ILE A 147 -0.21 -14.39 11.29
N LEU A 148 0.24 -15.22 10.34
CA LEU A 148 1.54 -15.88 10.42
C LEU A 148 2.70 -14.85 10.48
N ARG A 149 2.68 -13.86 9.59
CA ARG A 149 3.73 -12.82 9.55
C ARG A 149 3.78 -11.94 10.80
N THR A 150 2.65 -11.78 11.48
CA THR A 150 2.55 -10.92 12.67
C THR A 150 2.68 -11.71 13.97
N SER A 151 2.96 -13.01 13.90
CA SER A 151 3.14 -13.90 15.05
C SER A 151 4.56 -14.45 15.21
N HIS A 152 5.45 -14.27 14.23
CA HIS A 152 6.75 -14.94 14.14
C HIS A 152 7.78 -14.58 15.23
N GLU A 153 7.63 -13.44 15.92
CA GLU A 153 8.54 -13.03 17.03
C GLU A 153 7.79 -12.47 18.24
N THR A 154 6.76 -11.68 17.99
CA THR A 154 5.80 -11.20 18.99
C THR A 154 4.45 -11.26 18.31
N ASN A 155 3.43 -11.82 18.97
CA ASN A 155 2.09 -11.81 18.42
C ASN A 155 1.50 -10.40 18.52
N VAL A 156 1.92 -9.53 17.59
CA VAL A 156 1.59 -8.11 17.58
C VAL A 156 0.09 -7.92 17.52
N PHE A 157 -0.61 -8.75 16.74
CA PHE A 157 -2.06 -8.64 16.62
C PHE A 157 -2.78 -9.06 17.90
N GLN A 158 -2.34 -10.13 18.57
CA GLN A 158 -2.89 -10.50 19.88
C GLN A 158 -2.60 -9.42 20.93
N MET A 159 -1.40 -8.85 20.93
CA MET A 159 -1.03 -7.75 21.81
C MET A 159 -1.92 -6.53 21.56
N LEU A 160 -2.12 -6.13 20.31
CA LEU A 160 -2.99 -5.01 19.93
C LEU A 160 -4.45 -5.26 20.31
N SER A 161 -4.98 -6.46 20.07
CA SER A 161 -6.36 -6.81 20.47
C SER A 161 -6.53 -6.77 21.99
N ARG A 162 -5.54 -7.22 22.78
CA ARG A 162 -5.56 -7.08 24.25
C ARG A 162 -5.43 -5.63 24.70
N MET A 163 -4.50 -4.87 24.13
CA MET A 163 -4.34 -3.44 24.42
C MET A 163 -5.61 -2.66 24.08
N ARG A 164 -6.36 -3.04 23.05
CA ARG A 164 -7.64 -2.42 22.72
C ARG A 164 -8.70 -2.65 23.80
N ILE A 165 -8.71 -3.82 24.43
CA ILE A 165 -9.64 -4.14 25.52
C ILE A 165 -9.25 -3.38 26.81
N GLU A 166 -7.95 -3.37 27.13
CA GLU A 166 -7.45 -2.82 28.39
C GLU A 166 -7.18 -1.31 28.35
N PHE A 167 -6.67 -0.80 27.23
CA PHE A 167 -6.26 0.59 27.01
C PHE A 167 -6.64 1.08 25.59
N PRO A 168 -7.94 1.27 25.28
CA PRO A 168 -8.40 1.61 23.93
C PRO A 168 -7.67 2.82 23.31
N TRP A 169 -7.49 3.89 24.09
CA TRP A 169 -6.81 5.12 23.65
C TRP A 169 -5.35 4.88 23.26
N LEU A 170 -4.65 3.96 23.95
CA LEU A 170 -3.25 3.66 23.71
C LEU A 170 -3.09 2.78 22.46
N SER A 171 -3.96 1.78 22.31
CA SER A 171 -4.01 0.94 21.10
C SER A 171 -4.27 1.79 19.85
N GLU A 172 -5.21 2.73 19.92
CA GLU A 172 -5.52 3.63 18.82
C GLU A 172 -4.36 4.59 18.52
N THR A 173 -3.64 5.06 19.54
CA THR A 173 -2.53 6.01 19.33
C THR A 173 -1.27 5.35 18.78
N ILE A 174 -0.96 4.12 19.20
CA ILE A 174 0.32 3.46 18.88
C ILE A 174 0.24 2.65 17.59
N SER A 175 -0.92 2.08 17.26
CA SER A 175 -1.03 1.20 16.11
C SER A 175 -1.41 1.95 14.83
N ARG A 176 -0.40 2.24 14.01
CA ARG A 176 -0.58 2.73 12.64
C ARG A 176 -1.51 1.81 11.81
N TRP A 177 -1.55 0.53 12.12
CA TRP A 177 -2.40 -0.45 11.44
C TRP A 177 -3.88 -0.23 11.77
N THR A 178 -4.21 -0.05 13.06
CA THR A 178 -5.59 0.23 13.47
C THR A 178 -6.04 1.61 13.02
N LEU A 179 -5.15 2.60 13.01
CA LEU A 179 -5.48 3.94 12.53
C LEU A 179 -5.80 3.96 11.03
N MET A 180 -5.03 3.22 10.23
CA MET A 180 -5.21 3.18 8.78
C MET A 180 -6.51 2.51 8.33
N GLN A 181 -7.10 1.63 9.14
CA GLN A 181 -8.39 0.98 8.87
C GLN A 181 -9.36 1.16 10.05
N MET A 182 -9.34 2.35 10.66
CA MET A 182 -10.05 2.59 11.92
C MET A 182 -11.54 2.27 11.84
N ARG A 183 -12.23 2.65 10.75
CA ARG A 183 -13.65 2.32 10.53
C ARG A 183 -13.91 0.81 10.58
N SER A 184 -13.19 0.03 9.78
CA SER A 184 -13.36 -1.43 9.72
C SER A 184 -13.00 -2.09 11.05
N VAL A 185 -11.92 -1.64 11.70
CA VAL A 185 -11.49 -2.17 13.00
C VAL A 185 -12.50 -1.81 14.10
N GLN A 186 -13.09 -0.61 14.08
CA GLN A 186 -14.12 -0.20 15.03
C GLN A 186 -15.41 -0.99 14.85
N GLN A 187 -15.83 -1.20 13.61
CA GLN A 187 -17.05 -1.92 13.27
C GLN A 187 -16.96 -3.42 13.62
N VAL A 188 -15.82 -4.06 13.33
CA VAL A 188 -15.60 -5.46 13.73
C VAL A 188 -15.48 -5.61 15.24
N GLY A 189 -14.80 -4.67 15.91
CA GLY A 189 -14.50 -4.77 17.34
C GLY A 189 -13.68 -6.02 17.67
N PRO A 190 -12.49 -6.20 17.05
CA PRO A 190 -11.79 -7.47 17.06
C PRO A 190 -11.37 -7.90 18.46
N LYS A 191 -11.63 -9.17 18.79
CA LYS A 191 -11.36 -9.77 20.11
C LYS A 191 -10.04 -10.55 20.15
N ASP A 192 -9.55 -10.96 18.99
CA ASP A 192 -8.32 -11.74 18.83
C ASP A 192 -7.52 -11.24 17.62
N GLY A 193 -6.38 -11.89 17.34
CA GLY A 193 -5.54 -11.53 16.21
C GLY A 193 -6.16 -11.87 14.85
N PHE A 194 -7.05 -12.87 14.78
CA PHE A 194 -7.72 -13.26 13.55
C PHE A 194 -8.74 -12.21 13.12
N GLU A 195 -9.63 -11.77 14.02
CA GLU A 195 -10.63 -10.74 13.71
C GLU A 195 -9.95 -9.41 13.35
N LEU A 196 -8.80 -9.09 13.96
CA LEU A 196 -8.01 -7.91 13.60
C LEU A 196 -7.43 -8.05 12.18
N ALA A 197 -6.83 -9.19 11.85
CA ALA A 197 -6.31 -9.47 10.51
C ALA A 197 -7.42 -9.40 9.44
N ALA A 198 -8.58 -9.99 9.72
CA ALA A 198 -9.76 -9.95 8.86
C ALA A 198 -10.25 -8.50 8.65
N ALA A 199 -10.40 -7.72 9.72
CA ALA A 199 -10.84 -6.32 9.63
C ALA A 199 -9.88 -5.47 8.79
N LEU A 200 -8.57 -5.67 8.94
CA LEU A 200 -7.55 -4.97 8.16
C LEU A 200 -7.61 -5.34 6.68
N PHE A 201 -7.70 -6.64 6.37
CA PHE A 201 -7.73 -7.12 4.99
C PHE A 201 -9.03 -6.76 4.27
N ILE A 202 -10.19 -7.06 4.86
CA ILE A 202 -11.50 -6.77 4.26
C ILE A 202 -11.71 -5.27 4.13
N GLY A 203 -11.36 -4.48 5.15
CA GLY A 203 -11.41 -3.02 5.07
C GLY A 203 -10.58 -2.47 3.93
N SER A 204 -9.43 -3.11 3.64
CA SER A 204 -8.62 -2.77 2.48
C SER A 204 -9.34 -3.12 1.16
N GLN A 205 -9.94 -4.31 1.04
CA GLN A 205 -10.71 -4.69 -0.17
C GLN A 205 -11.88 -3.75 -0.45
N ILE A 206 -12.63 -3.36 0.58
CA ILE A 206 -13.73 -2.40 0.40
C ILE A 206 -13.17 -1.05 -0.08
N ALA A 207 -12.04 -0.60 0.47
CA ALA A 207 -11.39 0.62 0.00
C ALA A 207 -10.93 0.52 -1.47
N LEU A 208 -10.59 -0.67 -1.98
CA LEU A 208 -10.30 -0.89 -3.40
C LEU A 208 -11.53 -0.62 -4.26
N GLU A 209 -12.69 -1.14 -3.88
CA GLU A 209 -13.93 -1.01 -4.66
C GLU A 209 -14.24 0.48 -4.95
N HIS A 210 -14.06 1.34 -3.94
CA HIS A 210 -14.25 2.79 -4.06
C HIS A 210 -13.20 3.50 -4.92
N CYS A 211 -12.03 2.87 -5.11
CA CYS A 211 -10.93 3.45 -5.88
C CYS A 211 -10.94 3.01 -7.35
N THR A 212 -11.74 2.01 -7.72
CA THR A 212 -11.82 1.44 -9.08
C THR A 212 -11.94 2.49 -10.19
N PRO A 213 -12.75 3.56 -10.06
CA PRO A 213 -12.88 4.57 -11.11
C PRO A 213 -11.60 5.36 -11.42
N TYR A 214 -10.61 5.32 -10.52
CA TYR A 214 -9.35 6.07 -10.62
C TYR A 214 -8.17 5.19 -11.06
N LEU A 215 -8.39 3.88 -11.26
CA LEU A 215 -7.33 2.95 -11.65
C LEU A 215 -7.05 3.06 -13.15
N ALA A 216 -5.77 2.99 -13.51
CA ALA A 216 -5.33 3.03 -14.90
C ALA A 216 -5.52 1.69 -15.62
N ILE A 217 -5.56 0.59 -14.88
CA ILE A 217 -5.84 -0.76 -15.36
C ILE A 217 -6.69 -1.51 -14.33
N ASP A 218 -7.32 -2.61 -14.77
CA ASP A 218 -8.06 -3.50 -13.87
C ASP A 218 -7.16 -4.04 -12.75
N PRO A 219 -7.71 -4.27 -11.54
CA PRO A 219 -6.96 -4.87 -10.44
C PRO A 219 -6.35 -6.21 -10.84
N ILE A 220 -5.05 -6.37 -10.56
CA ILE A 220 -4.31 -7.58 -10.88
C ILE A 220 -4.41 -8.53 -9.68
N CYS A 221 -4.97 -9.71 -9.95
CA CYS A 221 -4.95 -10.82 -9.02
C CYS A 221 -3.55 -11.46 -9.01
N PHE A 222 -2.93 -11.53 -7.83
CA PHE A 222 -1.58 -12.07 -7.67
C PHE A 222 -1.49 -13.54 -8.07
N GLU A 223 -2.49 -14.36 -7.72
CA GLU A 223 -2.50 -15.77 -8.08
C GLU A 223 -2.51 -15.96 -9.60
N ASP A 224 -3.30 -15.15 -10.31
CA ASP A 224 -3.34 -15.20 -11.78
C ASP A 224 -2.03 -14.72 -12.39
N LEU A 225 -1.45 -13.62 -11.87
CA LEU A 225 -0.16 -13.10 -12.32
C LEU A 225 0.94 -14.14 -12.15
N MET A 226 0.89 -14.93 -11.07
CA MET A 226 1.83 -16.02 -10.85
C MET A 226 1.57 -17.22 -11.77
N ASN A 227 0.36 -17.43 -12.27
CA ASN A 227 0.06 -18.49 -13.23
C ASN A 227 0.39 -18.07 -14.67
N ASP A 228 0.04 -16.85 -15.07
CA ASP A 228 0.21 -16.30 -16.41
C ASP A 228 0.91 -14.93 -16.35
N THR A 229 2.20 -14.99 -16.00
CA THR A 229 3.01 -13.80 -15.79
C THR A 229 3.17 -12.95 -17.03
N ALA A 230 3.36 -13.57 -18.20
CA ALA A 230 3.62 -12.83 -19.43
C ALA A 230 2.44 -11.92 -19.78
N ARG A 231 1.21 -12.46 -19.74
CA ARG A 231 0.01 -11.71 -20.10
C ARG A 231 -0.34 -10.63 -19.08
N LEU A 232 -0.22 -10.93 -17.79
CA LEU A 232 -0.70 -10.04 -16.73
C LEU A 232 0.34 -9.01 -16.27
N LEU A 233 1.62 -9.22 -16.57
CA LEU A 233 2.67 -8.22 -16.33
C LEU A 233 2.75 -7.19 -17.46
N ALA A 234 2.40 -7.54 -18.71
CA ALA A 234 2.49 -6.64 -19.86
C ALA A 234 1.80 -5.28 -19.64
N PRO A 235 0.55 -5.21 -19.13
CA PRO A 235 -0.07 -3.91 -18.84
C PRO A 235 0.67 -3.10 -17.78
N LEU A 236 1.34 -3.73 -16.82
CA LEU A 236 2.15 -3.01 -15.82
C LEU A 236 3.45 -2.46 -16.42
N VAL A 237 4.07 -3.21 -17.33
CA VAL A 237 5.28 -2.81 -18.06
C VAL A 237 4.95 -1.62 -18.97
N ASP A 238 3.83 -1.68 -19.68
CA ASP A 238 3.32 -0.59 -20.52
C ASP A 238 3.00 0.67 -19.69
N LEU A 239 2.30 0.53 -18.55
CA LEU A 239 2.07 1.63 -17.61
C LEU A 239 3.36 2.32 -17.14
N CYS A 240 4.46 1.55 -17.08
CA CYS A 240 5.76 2.04 -16.68
C CYS A 240 6.61 2.57 -17.84
N GLU A 241 6.06 2.64 -19.06
CA GLU A 241 6.73 3.04 -20.30
C GLU A 241 7.95 2.18 -20.63
N LEU A 242 7.90 0.91 -20.23
CA LEU A 242 8.91 -0.08 -20.57
C LEU A 242 8.45 -0.90 -21.78
N SER A 243 9.42 -1.42 -22.53
CA SER A 243 9.13 -2.35 -23.64
C SER A 243 8.76 -3.74 -23.11
N ASP A 244 7.80 -4.40 -23.74
CA ASP A 244 7.45 -5.81 -23.48
C ASP A 244 8.63 -6.78 -23.64
N LEU A 245 9.69 -6.38 -24.34
CA LEU A 245 10.93 -7.13 -24.45
C LEU A 245 11.61 -7.40 -23.11
N HIS A 246 11.24 -6.68 -22.04
CA HIS A 246 11.76 -6.86 -20.69
C HIS A 246 10.95 -7.87 -19.84
N ILE A 247 9.77 -8.31 -20.30
CA ILE A 247 8.95 -9.31 -19.59
C ILE A 247 9.72 -10.63 -19.35
N PRO A 248 10.54 -11.14 -20.29
CA PRO A 248 11.39 -12.31 -20.04
C PRO A 248 12.32 -12.16 -18.84
N ASP A 249 12.83 -10.95 -18.54
CA ASP A 249 13.71 -10.71 -17.40
C ASP A 249 12.96 -10.85 -16.07
N ALA A 250 11.73 -10.33 -15.99
CA ALA A 250 10.87 -10.56 -14.83
C ALA A 250 10.49 -12.04 -14.66
N ILE A 251 10.26 -12.77 -15.75
CA ILE A 251 9.99 -14.22 -15.70
C ILE A 251 11.24 -14.98 -15.23
N ALA A 252 12.42 -14.62 -15.73
CA ALA A 252 13.68 -15.22 -15.31
C ALA A 252 13.92 -14.97 -13.81
N TRP A 253 13.74 -13.73 -13.37
CA TRP A 253 13.84 -13.36 -11.96
C TRP A 253 12.84 -14.12 -11.07
N LYS A 254 11.58 -14.25 -11.50
CA LYS A 254 10.57 -15.04 -10.78
C LYS A 254 11.02 -16.50 -10.59
N ARG A 255 11.64 -17.11 -11.61
CA ARG A 255 12.14 -18.50 -11.53
C ARG A 255 13.29 -18.64 -10.54
N THR A 256 14.21 -17.68 -10.51
CA THR A 256 15.36 -17.72 -9.58
C THR A 256 14.96 -17.39 -8.15
N ALA A 257 14.10 -16.39 -7.98
CA ALA A 257 13.66 -15.91 -6.68
C ALA A 257 12.52 -16.75 -6.07
N ALA A 258 12.05 -17.78 -6.79
CA ALA A 258 11.05 -18.73 -6.29
C ALA A 258 11.45 -19.37 -4.95
N HIS A 259 12.74 -19.44 -4.63
CA HIS A 259 13.23 -19.90 -3.33
C HIS A 259 13.09 -18.86 -2.22
N GLU A 260 13.21 -17.56 -2.54
CA GLU A 260 13.18 -16.47 -1.55
C GLU A 260 11.79 -16.17 -1.00
N TRP A 261 10.72 -16.53 -1.73
CA TRP A 261 9.34 -16.35 -1.23
C TRP A 261 8.62 -17.68 -1.02
N ARG A 262 9.33 -18.80 -0.86
CA ARG A 262 8.69 -20.04 -0.37
C ARG A 262 8.04 -19.80 0.99
N ASP A 263 8.72 -19.04 1.85
CA ASP A 263 8.20 -18.62 3.15
C ASP A 263 6.96 -17.71 3.03
N ASP A 264 6.72 -17.07 1.87
CA ASP A 264 5.48 -16.31 1.61
C ASP A 264 4.29 -17.21 1.26
N TRP A 265 4.50 -18.51 1.09
CA TRP A 265 3.43 -19.50 0.85
C TRP A 265 3.00 -20.23 2.12
N ASP A 266 3.70 -20.06 3.23
CA ASP A 266 3.28 -20.63 4.49
C ASP A 266 1.96 -20.00 4.94
N LEU A 267 1.03 -20.86 5.37
CA LEU A 267 -0.30 -20.48 5.85
C LEU A 267 -0.49 -21.04 7.24
N CYS A 268 -1.09 -20.26 8.14
CA CYS A 268 -1.79 -20.87 9.27
C CYS A 268 -3.11 -21.46 8.76
N ILE A 269 -3.42 -22.69 9.17
CA ILE A 269 -4.70 -23.32 8.81
C ILE A 269 -5.79 -22.63 9.62
N LEU A 270 -6.75 -21.99 8.93
CA LEU A 270 -7.96 -21.48 9.55
C LEU A 270 -8.94 -22.64 9.80
N ASP A 271 -9.55 -22.68 10.97
CA ASP A 271 -10.61 -23.66 11.26
C ASP A 271 -11.95 -23.25 10.62
N ASP A 272 -12.90 -24.19 10.54
CA ASP A 272 -14.21 -23.96 9.94
C ASP A 272 -14.97 -22.80 10.61
N ARG A 273 -14.75 -22.58 11.91
CA ARG A 273 -15.37 -21.49 12.65
C ARG A 273 -14.79 -20.15 12.23
N GLN A 274 -13.48 -20.06 12.02
CA GLN A 274 -12.79 -18.87 11.52
C GLN A 274 -13.19 -18.57 10.08
N LEU A 275 -13.28 -19.60 9.22
CA LEU A 275 -13.75 -19.43 7.84
C LEU A 275 -15.18 -18.88 7.80
N HIS A 276 -16.09 -19.49 8.56
CA HIS A 276 -17.47 -18.99 8.66
C HIS A 276 -17.53 -17.57 9.25
N ARG A 277 -16.68 -17.28 10.24
CA ARG A 277 -16.58 -15.93 10.82
C ARG A 277 -16.06 -14.92 9.81
N LEU A 278 -15.11 -15.29 8.95
CA LEU A 278 -14.56 -14.41 7.92
C LEU A 278 -15.64 -13.97 6.92
N GLU A 279 -16.51 -14.90 6.51
CA GLU A 279 -17.67 -14.62 5.65
C GLU A 279 -18.63 -13.61 6.32
N GLN A 280 -18.99 -13.86 7.59
CA GLN A 280 -19.85 -12.95 8.35
C GLN A 280 -19.25 -11.54 8.48
N LEU A 281 -17.94 -11.44 8.75
CA LEU A 281 -17.26 -10.15 8.86
C LEU A 281 -17.22 -9.42 7.51
N HIS A 282 -17.11 -10.16 6.41
CA HIS A 282 -17.15 -9.59 5.08
C HIS A 282 -18.53 -9.02 4.73
N GLU A 283 -19.61 -9.74 5.05
CA GLU A 283 -20.98 -9.26 4.89
C GLU A 283 -21.27 -8.04 5.78
N LEU A 284 -20.88 -8.10 7.06
CA LEU A 284 -21.02 -7.00 8.01
C LEU A 284 -20.36 -5.72 7.49
N LEU A 285 -19.09 -5.83 7.08
CA LEU A 285 -18.33 -4.68 6.61
C LEU A 285 -18.86 -4.13 5.28
N ARG A 286 -19.40 -4.95 4.38
CA ARG A 286 -20.01 -4.45 3.12
C ARG A 286 -21.38 -3.79 3.34
N GLY A 287 -22.18 -4.26 4.28
CA GLY A 287 -23.53 -3.74 4.55
C GLY A 287 -23.55 -2.24 4.89
N ASP A 288 -22.58 -1.77 5.67
CA ASP A 288 -22.55 -0.38 6.19
C ASP A 288 -21.82 0.62 5.29
N TRP A 289 -21.22 0.18 4.18
CA TRP A 289 -20.52 1.07 3.24
C TRP A 289 -21.40 1.53 2.07
N ASN A 290 -22.61 1.00 1.95
CA ASN A 290 -23.63 1.44 0.99
C ASN A 290 -24.49 2.61 1.51
N ILE A 291 -24.07 3.27 2.61
CA ILE A 291 -24.66 4.47 3.21
C ILE A 291 -23.58 5.55 3.26
#